data_AF-A0AAN8S6S5-F1
#
_entry.id   AF-A0AAN8S6S5-F1
#
_cell.length_a   1.000
_cell.length_b   1.000
_cell.length_c   1.000
_cell.angle_alpha   90.00
_cell.angle_beta   90.00
_cell.angle_gamma   90.00
#
_symmetry.space_group_name_H-M   'P 1'
#
loop_
_entity.id
_entity.type
_entity.pdbx_description
1 polymer ?
#
loop_
_entity_poly.entity_id
_entity_poly.type
_entity_poly.pdbx_seq_one_letter_code
_entity_poly.pdbx_strand_id
1 'polypeptide(L)'
;MHGLKVSKMYNYFTKGQENSPPAHSDAFYHCVMSICRKRSRVHRKSHLSVSNRTCSDTEFRCANGICIPLTWQCDSQRDCSDGSDEDLRICPVKNCTQTQYECSPGYCIVKAWTCDGFADCLNGKDEDGCEAKVCTPDEFTCRSTPGECVPLTWMCDDNPDCSDGSDEKSCSKK
;
A
#
# COMPACT_ATOMS: atom_id res chain seq x y z
N MET A 1 5.26 -31.88 -15.70
CA MET A 1 5.83 -30.75 -14.95
C MET A 1 4.79 -29.65 -14.94
N HIS A 2 4.29 -29.32 -13.75
CA HIS A 2 3.19 -28.41 -13.46
C HIS A 2 3.61 -26.94 -13.50
N GLY A 3 2.64 -26.04 -13.67
CA GLY A 3 2.73 -24.62 -13.25
C GLY A 3 2.08 -23.65 -14.23
N LEU A 4 0.74 -23.67 -14.37
CA LEU A 4 -0.21 -22.72 -13.75
C LEU A 4 -0.20 -21.30 -14.36
N LYS A 5 -1.10 -21.08 -15.33
CA LYS A 5 -1.60 -19.76 -15.75
C LYS A 5 -2.50 -19.22 -14.63
N VAL A 6 -2.21 -18.02 -14.12
CA VAL A 6 -3.12 -17.32 -13.20
C VAL A 6 -3.79 -16.20 -13.95
N SER A 7 -5.04 -16.44 -14.35
CA SER A 7 -6.00 -15.39 -14.67
C SER A 7 -6.29 -14.56 -13.43
N LYS A 8 -6.23 -13.23 -13.54
CA LYS A 8 -6.93 -12.32 -12.64
C LYS A 8 -7.94 -11.50 -13.44
N MET A 9 -9.16 -12.04 -13.52
CA MET A 9 -10.36 -11.21 -13.54
C MET A 9 -10.57 -10.66 -12.12
N TYR A 10 -11.03 -9.43 -11.99
CA TYR A 10 -12.02 -8.89 -11.03
C TYR A 10 -11.88 -7.35 -11.12
N ASN A 11 -12.67 -6.73 -11.98
CA ASN A 11 -14.04 -6.24 -11.78
C ASN A 11 -14.10 -4.87 -11.08
N TYR A 12 -14.60 -3.94 -11.88
CA TYR A 12 -14.95 -2.56 -11.58
C TYR A 12 -15.84 -2.44 -10.34
N PHE A 13 -15.45 -1.50 -9.48
CA PHE A 13 -16.30 -0.91 -8.45
C PHE A 13 -17.50 -0.22 -9.12
N THR A 14 -18.71 -0.73 -8.92
CA THR A 14 -19.94 0.06 -9.08
C THR A 14 -20.50 0.40 -7.70
N LYS A 15 -20.51 1.70 -7.38
CA LYS A 15 -21.26 2.30 -6.27
C LYS A 15 -22.76 1.99 -6.41
N GLY A 16 -23.37 1.62 -5.29
CA GLY A 16 -24.81 1.70 -5.06
C GLY A 16 -25.03 1.66 -3.55
N GLN A 17 -25.67 2.71 -3.02
CA GLN A 17 -26.07 2.86 -1.61
C GLN A 17 -26.96 1.65 -1.20
N GLU A 18 -27.17 1.27 0.07
CA GLU A 18 -27.90 2.01 1.11
C GLU A 18 -27.71 1.31 2.48
N ASN A 19 -27.74 2.11 3.57
CA ASN A 19 -28.13 1.75 4.95
C ASN A 19 -27.19 0.91 5.86
N SER A 20 -26.63 1.58 6.87
CA SER A 20 -26.10 1.00 8.12
C SER A 20 -27.19 0.28 8.96
N PRO A 21 -26.84 -0.33 10.12
CA PRO A 21 -26.10 -1.56 10.36
C PRO A 21 -27.01 -2.65 11.02
N PRO A 22 -26.49 -3.86 11.30
CA PRO A 22 -26.43 -4.24 12.71
C PRO A 22 -25.16 -4.97 13.12
N ALA A 23 -24.82 -4.77 14.39
CA ALA A 23 -23.85 -5.52 15.17
C ALA A 23 -24.44 -6.85 15.65
N HIS A 24 -23.64 -7.93 15.60
CA HIS A 24 -23.52 -9.05 16.56
C HIS A 24 -22.76 -10.18 15.84
N SER A 25 -21.48 -10.43 16.16
CA SER A 25 -21.02 -11.46 17.11
C SER A 25 -21.54 -12.87 16.80
N ASP A 26 -20.63 -13.82 16.56
CA ASP A 26 -20.68 -15.12 17.24
C ASP A 26 -19.37 -15.90 17.01
N ALA A 27 -18.57 -15.96 18.09
CA ALA A 27 -17.52 -16.93 18.26
C ALA A 27 -18.08 -18.09 19.10
N PHE A 28 -17.89 -19.33 18.62
CA PHE A 28 -18.31 -20.56 19.27
C PHE A 28 -17.58 -20.79 20.62
N TYR A 29 -18.34 -21.08 21.69
CA TYR A 29 -17.84 -21.63 22.95
C TYR A 29 -18.49 -23.01 23.21
N HIS A 30 -17.68 -24.04 23.51
CA HIS A 30 -18.15 -25.33 24.04
C HIS A 30 -18.08 -25.33 25.58
N CYS A 31 -19.14 -25.75 26.26
CA CYS A 31 -19.16 -26.03 27.70
C CYS A 31 -20.08 -27.22 27.96
N VAL A 32 -19.55 -28.34 28.48
CA VAL A 32 -20.35 -29.52 28.85
C VAL A 32 -20.16 -29.80 30.34
N MET A 33 -21.28 -29.69 31.06
CA MET A 33 -21.64 -30.21 32.38
C MET A 33 -20.71 -29.95 33.59
N SER A 34 -21.27 -29.14 34.51
CA SER A 34 -20.99 -29.04 35.96
C SER A 34 -19.80 -28.19 36.41
N ILE A 35 -20.12 -26.92 36.67
CA ILE A 35 -19.46 -25.91 37.51
C ILE A 35 -17.98 -25.64 37.17
N CYS A 36 -17.77 -24.70 36.25
CA CYS A 36 -16.57 -23.86 36.22
C CYS A 36 -17.00 -22.38 36.15
N ARG A 37 -17.04 -21.71 37.31
CA ARG A 37 -16.88 -20.25 37.33
C ARG A 37 -15.44 -19.95 36.90
N LYS A 38 -15.24 -19.46 35.67
CA LYS A 38 -14.00 -18.77 35.32
C LYS A 38 -14.30 -17.43 34.66
N ARG A 39 -14.27 -16.44 35.56
CA ARG A 39 -13.75 -15.08 35.38
C ARG A 39 -13.74 -14.59 33.95
N SER A 40 -14.65 -13.65 33.71
CA SER A 40 -14.38 -12.46 32.91
C SER A 40 -12.90 -12.07 33.00
N ARG A 41 -12.10 -12.37 31.96
CA ARG A 41 -11.00 -11.49 31.58
C ARG A 41 -11.58 -10.39 30.71
N VAL A 42 -12.47 -9.60 31.31
CA VAL A 42 -12.42 -8.18 31.05
C VAL A 42 -11.01 -7.83 31.50
N HIS A 43 -10.09 -7.59 30.57
CA HIS A 43 -8.98 -6.72 30.91
C HIS A 43 -9.67 -5.41 31.27
N ARG A 44 -9.97 -5.30 32.56
CA ARG A 44 -10.43 -4.08 33.19
C ARG A 44 -9.21 -3.20 33.07
N LYS A 45 -9.04 -2.57 31.90
CA LYS A 45 -8.17 -1.41 31.72
C LYS A 45 -8.72 -0.45 32.76
N SER A 46 -8.04 -0.44 33.91
CA SER A 46 -8.42 0.34 35.06
C SER A 46 -8.58 1.76 34.55
N HIS A 47 -9.82 2.23 34.57
CA HIS A 47 -10.07 3.64 34.80
C HIS A 47 -9.33 4.02 36.10
N LEU A 48 -8.73 5.21 36.09
CA LEU A 48 -8.01 5.91 37.17
C LEU A 48 -6.51 5.62 37.24
N SER A 49 -5.65 6.63 37.32
CA SER A 49 -5.88 7.88 38.06
C SER A 49 -5.73 9.15 37.23
N VAL A 50 -6.75 10.03 37.31
CA VAL A 50 -6.49 11.48 37.29
C VAL A 50 -5.72 11.78 38.58
N SER A 51 -4.43 11.56 38.54
CA SER A 51 -3.47 12.17 39.44
C SER A 51 -2.66 13.08 38.53
N ASN A 52 -2.37 14.28 38.98
CA ASN A 52 -1.52 15.25 38.31
C ASN A 52 -0.14 14.64 38.01
N ARG A 53 -0.06 13.81 36.97
CA ARG A 53 1.05 12.96 36.59
C ARG A 53 1.17 13.11 35.09
N THR A 54 2.14 13.92 34.71
CA THR A 54 2.80 13.83 33.42
C THR A 54 3.10 12.35 33.11
N CYS A 55 2.97 11.95 31.84
CA CYS A 55 3.30 10.59 31.41
C CYS A 55 4.70 10.18 31.92
N SER A 56 4.92 8.89 32.16
CA SER A 56 6.23 8.38 32.55
C SER A 56 7.27 8.63 31.45
N ASP A 57 8.56 8.61 31.78
CA ASP A 57 9.65 8.76 30.81
C ASP A 57 9.68 7.65 29.74
N THR A 58 8.94 6.55 29.95
CA THR A 58 8.77 5.45 29.00
C THR A 58 7.45 5.50 28.22
N GLU A 59 6.70 6.58 28.35
CA GLU A 59 5.41 6.79 27.70
C GLU A 59 5.41 8.04 26.81
N PHE A 60 4.76 7.94 25.66
CA PHE A 60 4.42 9.08 24.81
C PHE A 60 3.06 9.65 25.21
N ARG A 61 2.94 10.98 25.23
CA ARG A 61 1.70 11.69 25.52
C ARG A 61 0.99 12.09 24.23
N CYS A 62 -0.13 11.44 23.94
CA CYS A 62 -1.05 11.82 22.87
C CYS A 62 -1.55 13.27 23.03
N ALA A 63 -1.99 13.90 21.95
CA ALA A 63 -2.54 15.27 21.97
C ALA A 63 -3.80 15.39 22.83
N ASN A 64 -4.63 14.34 22.89
CA ASN A 64 -5.77 14.21 23.79
C ASN A 64 -5.39 13.98 25.27
N GLY A 65 -4.10 13.87 25.59
CA GLY A 65 -3.58 13.70 26.95
C GLY A 65 -3.52 12.26 27.46
N ILE A 66 -3.86 11.26 26.64
CA ILE A 66 -3.66 9.84 26.97
C ILE A 66 -2.16 9.49 26.84
N CYS A 67 -1.66 8.63 27.73
CA CYS A 67 -0.31 8.11 27.65
C CYS A 67 -0.33 6.72 26.99
N ILE A 68 0.56 6.50 26.04
CA ILE A 68 0.81 5.20 25.40
C ILE A 68 2.31 4.84 25.57
N PRO A 69 2.72 3.58 25.45
CA PRO A 69 4.14 3.22 25.42
C PRO A 69 4.92 3.99 24.34
N LEU A 70 6.13 4.45 24.64
CA LEU A 70 6.99 5.17 23.67
C LEU A 70 7.29 4.33 22.42
N THR A 71 7.25 3.00 22.52
CA THR A 71 7.42 2.07 21.38
C THR A 71 6.26 2.08 20.39
N TRP A 72 5.12 2.67 20.75
CA TRP A 72 3.94 2.82 19.90
C TRP A 72 3.88 4.20 19.24
N GLN A 73 4.91 5.02 19.44
CA GLN A 73 5.06 6.27 18.70
C GLN A 73 5.68 5.95 17.34
N CYS A 74 5.02 6.32 16.24
CA CYS A 74 5.49 6.15 14.87
C CYS A 74 5.72 4.69 14.43
N ASP A 75 4.94 3.76 14.98
CA ASP A 75 4.98 2.34 14.68
C ASP A 75 4.08 1.96 13.49
N SER A 76 3.43 2.95 12.87
CA SER A 76 2.50 2.81 11.74
C SER A 76 1.13 2.23 12.11
N GLN A 77 0.78 2.24 13.40
CA GLN A 77 -0.55 1.93 13.92
C GLN A 77 -1.14 3.11 14.67
N ARG A 78 -2.48 3.20 14.69
CA ARG A 78 -3.18 4.21 15.47
C ARG A 78 -3.46 3.66 16.87
N ASP A 79 -2.59 3.96 17.82
CA ASP A 79 -2.73 3.64 19.23
C ASP A 79 -3.32 4.79 20.05
N CYS A 80 -3.00 6.04 19.71
CA CYS A 80 -3.75 7.17 20.24
C CYS A 80 -5.14 7.22 19.59
N SER A 81 -6.17 7.46 20.39
CA SER A 81 -7.54 7.56 19.84
C SER A 81 -7.73 8.73 18.86
N ASP A 82 -6.84 9.74 18.93
CA ASP A 82 -6.77 10.87 18.02
C ASP A 82 -5.73 10.72 16.89
N GLY A 83 -4.96 9.62 16.88
CA GLY A 83 -3.89 9.35 15.92
C GLY A 83 -2.66 10.26 16.00
N SER A 84 -2.50 10.98 17.12
CA SER A 84 -1.38 11.90 17.32
C SER A 84 -0.02 11.22 17.49
N ASP A 85 -0.01 9.93 17.80
CA ASP A 85 1.16 9.05 17.80
C ASP A 85 1.78 8.83 16.42
N GLU A 86 0.99 9.04 15.35
CA GLU A 86 1.40 8.89 13.96
C GLU A 86 1.40 10.24 13.20
N ASP A 87 1.33 11.37 13.91
CA ASP A 87 1.37 12.69 13.27
C ASP A 87 2.78 12.94 12.68
N LEU A 88 2.83 13.24 11.38
CA LEU A 88 4.05 13.56 10.63
C LEU A 88 4.84 14.75 11.19
N ARG A 89 4.22 15.61 12.02
CA ARG A 89 4.91 16.71 12.72
C ARG A 89 5.78 16.22 13.88
N ILE A 90 5.45 15.06 14.44
CA ILE A 90 6.10 14.49 15.63
C ILE A 90 6.98 13.31 15.21
N CYS A 91 6.49 12.50 14.26
CA CYS A 91 7.23 11.38 13.74
C CYS A 91 8.39 11.83 12.86
N PRO A 92 9.61 11.31 13.08
CA PRO A 92 10.68 11.50 12.11
C PRO A 92 10.19 10.95 10.78
N VAL A 93 10.25 11.79 9.74
CA VAL A 93 9.97 11.35 8.38
C VAL A 93 10.91 10.16 8.13
N LYS A 94 10.34 8.97 7.95
CA LYS A 94 11.10 7.81 7.50
C LYS A 94 11.61 8.16 6.12
N ASN A 95 12.84 8.66 6.06
CA ASN A 95 13.51 8.89 4.80
C ASN A 95 13.59 7.54 4.10
N CYS A 96 13.23 7.53 2.83
CA CYS A 96 13.31 6.32 2.03
C CYS A 96 14.76 5.82 2.06
N THR A 97 14.94 4.50 2.17
CA THR A 97 16.28 3.91 2.14
C THR A 97 16.91 4.11 0.76
N GLN A 98 18.22 3.89 0.64
CA GLN A 98 18.89 4.05 -0.65
C GLN A 98 18.40 3.08 -1.75
N THR A 99 17.65 2.04 -1.38
CA THR A 99 17.00 1.08 -2.29
C THR A 99 15.54 1.43 -2.60
N GLN A 100 15.03 2.54 -2.05
CA GLN A 100 13.64 2.99 -2.21
C GLN A 100 13.56 4.32 -2.96
N TYR A 101 12.43 4.55 -3.62
CA TYR A 101 12.08 5.80 -4.29
C TYR A 101 11.00 6.52 -3.48
N GLU A 102 11.15 7.83 -3.35
CA GLU A 102 10.22 8.68 -2.61
C GLU A 102 9.15 9.27 -3.52
N CYS A 103 7.95 8.71 -3.45
CA CYS A 103 6.76 9.23 -4.13
C CYS A 103 6.30 10.55 -3.53
N SER A 104 6.25 10.61 -2.19
CA SER A 104 5.86 11.75 -1.36
C SER A 104 6.49 11.62 0.04
N PRO A 105 6.54 12.69 0.86
CA PRO A 105 7.13 12.61 2.20
C PRO A 105 6.60 11.43 3.02
N GLY A 106 7.49 10.47 3.31
CA GLY A 106 7.17 9.26 4.08
C GLY A 106 6.45 8.13 3.32
N TYR A 107 6.24 8.25 2.01
CA TYR A 107 5.71 7.18 1.16
C TYR A 107 6.78 6.73 0.16
N CYS A 108 7.24 5.50 0.34
CA CYS A 108 8.37 4.91 -0.36
C CYS A 108 7.96 3.65 -1.11
N ILE A 109 8.35 3.54 -2.37
CA ILE A 109 8.27 2.31 -3.17
C ILE A 109 9.67 1.73 -3.40
N VAL A 110 9.77 0.52 -3.93
CA VAL A 110 11.08 -0.07 -4.29
C VAL A 110 11.62 0.66 -5.52
N LYS A 111 12.92 1.00 -5.58
CA LYS A 111 13.52 1.65 -6.76
C LYS A 111 13.37 0.89 -8.08
N ALA A 112 13.09 -0.41 -8.03
CA ALA A 112 12.85 -1.20 -9.23
C ALA A 112 11.51 -0.86 -9.92
N TRP A 113 10.60 -0.21 -9.19
CA TRP A 113 9.28 0.23 -9.62
C TRP A 113 9.28 1.72 -10.03
N THR A 114 10.43 2.22 -10.46
CA THR A 114 10.50 3.57 -11.05
C THR A 114 10.77 3.40 -12.53
N CYS A 115 9.94 4.00 -13.38
CA CYS A 115 10.02 3.88 -14.82
C CYS A 115 9.91 2.42 -15.28
N ASP A 116 9.01 1.68 -14.66
CA ASP A 116 8.73 0.28 -15.00
C ASP A 116 7.47 0.10 -15.86
N GLY A 117 6.79 1.22 -16.18
CA GLY A 117 5.60 1.27 -17.00
C GLY A 117 4.30 1.22 -16.20
N PHE A 118 4.36 1.13 -14.86
CA PHE A 118 3.18 1.10 -13.99
C PHE A 118 3.24 2.21 -12.96
N ALA A 119 2.08 2.82 -12.67
CA ALA A 119 1.96 3.79 -11.59
C ALA A 119 1.82 3.05 -10.25
N ASP A 120 2.93 2.88 -9.52
CA ASP A 120 2.98 2.36 -8.16
C ASP A 120 2.91 3.47 -7.10
N CYS A 121 3.31 4.70 -7.45
CA CYS A 121 2.96 5.85 -6.64
C CYS A 121 1.47 6.20 -6.79
N LEU A 122 0.83 6.62 -5.69
CA LEU A 122 -0.56 7.13 -5.70
C LEU A 122 -0.80 8.28 -6.69
N ASN A 123 0.26 9.02 -7.02
CA ASN A 123 0.27 10.13 -7.96
C ASN A 123 0.94 9.80 -9.30
N GLY A 124 1.41 8.56 -9.51
CA GLY A 124 2.14 8.14 -10.72
C GLY A 124 3.50 8.80 -10.93
N LYS A 125 4.04 9.48 -9.92
CA LYS A 125 5.30 10.26 -10.02
C LYS A 125 6.54 9.37 -10.22
N ASP A 126 6.43 8.08 -9.94
CA ASP A 126 7.41 7.08 -10.29
C ASP A 126 7.58 6.87 -11.81
N GLU A 127 6.57 7.23 -12.59
CA GLU A 127 6.57 7.18 -14.05
C GLU A 127 6.73 8.56 -14.72
N ASP A 128 6.84 9.63 -13.91
CA ASP A 128 7.05 10.98 -14.40
C ASP A 128 8.54 11.28 -14.62
N GLY A 129 8.88 11.84 -15.78
CA GLY A 129 10.24 12.31 -16.07
C GLY A 129 11.27 11.20 -16.24
N CYS A 130 10.81 9.99 -16.56
CA CYS A 130 11.67 8.88 -16.94
C CYS A 130 12.57 9.28 -18.12
N GLU A 131 13.88 9.11 -17.96
CA GLU A 131 14.76 9.14 -19.13
C GLU A 131 14.27 8.04 -20.07
N ALA A 132 13.99 8.40 -21.33
CA ALA A 132 13.60 7.43 -22.33
C ALA A 132 14.67 6.34 -22.35
N LYS A 133 14.32 5.13 -21.89
CA LYS A 133 15.20 3.96 -22.09
C LYS A 133 15.51 3.93 -23.57
N VAL A 134 16.78 4.12 -23.90
CA VAL A 134 17.25 4.00 -25.27
C VAL A 134 17.15 2.52 -25.58
N CYS A 135 16.17 2.14 -26.40
CA CYS A 135 16.00 0.76 -26.85
C CYS A 135 17.31 0.27 -27.47
N THR A 136 17.60 -1.01 -27.29
CA THR A 136 18.76 -1.59 -27.96
C THR A 136 18.58 -1.54 -29.48
N PRO A 137 19.66 -1.61 -30.27
CA PRO A 137 19.56 -1.59 -31.73
C PRO A 137 18.66 -2.69 -32.33
N ASP A 138 18.38 -3.75 -31.56
CA ASP A 138 17.55 -4.88 -31.95
C ASP A 138 16.07 -4.74 -31.52
N GLU A 139 15.70 -3.58 -30.97
CA GLU A 139 14.36 -3.27 -30.45
C GLU A 139 13.74 -2.05 -31.16
N PHE A 140 12.43 -2.10 -31.34
CA PHE A 140 11.59 -0.99 -31.79
C PHE A 140 11.12 -0.17 -30.58
N THR A 141 11.26 1.15 -30.67
CA THR A 141 10.76 2.09 -29.65
C THR A 141 9.30 2.44 -29.90
N CYS A 142 8.43 2.13 -28.94
CA CYS A 142 7.01 2.50 -29.03
C CYS A 142 6.84 4.02 -29.01
N ARG A 143 5.83 4.52 -29.74
CA ARG A 143 5.71 5.96 -30.01
C ARG A 143 5.19 6.77 -28.82
N SER A 144 4.25 6.24 -28.06
CA SER A 144 3.52 6.99 -27.03
C SER A 144 4.07 6.80 -25.62
N THR A 145 4.84 5.74 -25.38
CA THR A 145 5.38 5.42 -24.05
C THR A 145 6.91 5.53 -24.07
N PRO A 146 7.49 6.58 -23.45
CA PRO A 146 8.93 6.74 -23.38
C PRO A 146 9.60 5.55 -22.68
N GLY A 147 10.49 4.87 -23.39
CA GLY A 147 11.24 3.72 -22.85
C GLY A 147 10.51 2.37 -22.93
N GLU A 148 9.35 2.30 -23.58
CA GLU A 148 8.75 1.04 -23.98
C GLU A 148 9.41 0.55 -25.27
N CYS A 149 9.97 -0.66 -25.22
CA CYS A 149 10.72 -1.28 -26.30
C CYS A 149 10.15 -2.67 -26.57
N VAL A 150 9.89 -2.98 -27.83
CA VAL A 150 9.51 -4.33 -28.27
C VAL A 150 10.59 -4.86 -29.22
N PRO A 151 10.83 -6.18 -29.30
CA PRO A 151 11.76 -6.73 -30.28
C PRO A 151 11.44 -6.28 -31.71
N LEU A 152 12.44 -5.98 -32.54
CA LEU A 152 12.20 -5.65 -33.96
C LEU A 152 11.48 -6.79 -34.71
N THR A 153 11.55 -8.03 -34.21
CA THR A 153 10.81 -9.17 -34.75
C THR A 153 9.30 -9.11 -34.53
N TRP A 154 8.85 -8.31 -33.56
CA TRP A 154 7.43 -8.08 -33.24
C TRP A 154 6.87 -6.86 -33.99
N MET A 155 7.72 -6.09 -34.68
CA MET A 155 7.23 -5.03 -35.55
C MET A 155 6.53 -5.64 -36.78
N CYS A 156 5.27 -5.29 -36.98
CA CYS A 156 4.44 -5.75 -38.09
C CYS A 156 4.18 -7.26 -38.06
N ASP A 157 3.94 -7.82 -36.88
CA ASP A 157 3.70 -9.25 -36.68
C ASP A 157 2.21 -9.63 -36.55
N ASP A 158 1.33 -8.67 -36.83
CA ASP A 158 -0.13 -8.71 -36.67
C ASP A 158 -0.61 -8.70 -35.20
N ASN A 159 0.27 -8.54 -34.21
CA ASN A 159 -0.08 -8.34 -32.81
C ASN A 159 0.36 -6.95 -32.31
N PRO A 160 -0.51 -6.22 -31.59
CA PRO A 160 -0.09 -4.99 -30.92
C PRO A 160 0.66 -5.33 -29.62
N ASP A 161 1.98 -5.25 -29.66
CA ASP A 161 2.86 -5.44 -28.51
C ASP A 161 3.20 -4.11 -27.82
N CYS A 162 3.24 -3.01 -28.57
CA CYS A 162 3.26 -1.69 -27.96
C CYS A 162 1.93 -1.37 -27.27
N SER A 163 1.97 -0.72 -26.12
CA SER A 163 0.79 -0.23 -25.38
C SER A 163 -0.10 0.70 -26.22
N ASP A 164 0.49 1.38 -27.21
CA ASP A 164 -0.21 2.23 -28.18
C ASP A 164 -0.40 1.58 -29.56
N GLY A 165 0.01 0.32 -29.73
CA GLY A 165 -0.01 -0.43 -31.00
C GLY A 165 0.74 0.28 -32.12
N SER A 166 1.79 1.04 -31.81
CA SER A 166 2.56 1.80 -32.80
C SER A 166 3.45 0.94 -33.69
N ASP A 167 3.85 -0.22 -33.20
CA ASP A 167 4.52 -1.31 -33.91
C ASP A 167 3.74 -1.77 -35.15
N GLU A 168 2.41 -1.84 -35.08
CA GLU A 168 1.57 -2.33 -36.18
C GLU A 168 1.06 -1.23 -37.14
N LYS A 169 1.29 0.05 -36.82
CA LYS A 169 0.71 1.19 -37.56
C LYS A 169 1.56 1.67 -38.74
N SER A 170 2.85 1.37 -38.75
CA SER A 170 3.79 1.87 -39.78
C SER A 170 4.30 0.77 -40.70
N CYS A 171 3.48 -0.24 -40.94
CA CYS A 171 3.80 -1.38 -41.79
C CYS A 171 3.49 -1.08 -43.26
N SER A 172 4.50 -1.12 -44.12
CA SER A 172 4.27 -1.15 -45.56
C SER A 172 3.66 -2.51 -45.89
N LYS A 173 2.35 -2.56 -46.13
CA LYS A 173 1.64 -3.79 -46.51
C LYS A 173 2.41 -4.51 -47.62
N LYS A 174 2.77 -5.76 -47.37
CA LYS A 174 3.52 -6.61 -48.29
C LYS A 174 2.60 -7.18 -49.37
#